data_AF-A0A838S9N3-F1
#
_entry.id   AF-A0A838S9N3-F1
#
_cell.length_a   1.000
_cell.length_b   1.000
_cell.length_c   1.000
_cell.angle_alpha   90.00
_cell.angle_beta   90.00
_cell.angle_gamma   90.00
#
_symmetry.space_group_name_H-M   'P 1'
#
loop_
_entity.id
_entity.type
_entity.pdbx_description
1 polymer ?
#
loop_
_entity_poly.entity_id
_entity_poly.type
_entity_poly.pdbx_seq_one_letter_code
_entity_poly.pdbx_strand_id
1 'polypeptide(L)'
;MNMWIVPGAPLMEGQGWRIWCSQKGEGNFLPPQVEVRQKNATVPSESTWTLLPQLPGLKRRMGVMVLTLNTPGPPEGAFYSVTLATNQESQVFQWWTMPYQVTAQPVTILFASCFWHNNDREGYYRSGLQELGQLAHPHFKLLLGDQVYGDWPNAWDLGDEGIELYAKRYAQYWGDEAYREALQVCPNFFTCDDHEYWNDYPEKQIQLPQTWASKNRKTYGGVAEDLYYQYQRCLNPDEAHWYRFEIDPVSFFITDTRSEREACNDKGTCHFMSDEQWIALEAWQQDLKGPGVLTLGQPLFQKDGDFRDHSLSNFKQDYARLWRVIERSLAGQNSQHRPHDILILSGDIHTGRYAEAHGPFP
;
A
#
# COMPACT_ATOMS: atom_id res chain seq x y z
N MET A 1 -7.14 -23.30 -6.46
CA MET A 1 -5.71 -22.97 -6.58
C MET A 1 -4.98 -23.20 -5.27
N ASN A 2 -3.90 -23.97 -5.30
CA ASN A 2 -3.08 -24.23 -4.10
C ASN A 2 -2.17 -23.04 -3.72
N MET A 3 -1.79 -22.24 -4.71
CA MET A 3 -0.92 -21.08 -4.55
C MET A 3 -1.69 -19.79 -4.83
N TRP A 4 -1.61 -18.84 -3.91
CA TRP A 4 -2.10 -17.48 -4.12
C TRP A 4 -0.98 -16.63 -4.69
N ILE A 5 -1.30 -15.77 -5.63
CA ILE A 5 -0.35 -14.91 -6.34
C ILE A 5 -0.89 -13.49 -6.34
N VAL A 6 -0.08 -12.52 -5.96
CA VAL A 6 -0.44 -11.10 -5.99
C VAL A 6 0.76 -10.29 -6.52
N PRO A 7 0.59 -9.44 -7.55
CA PRO A 7 1.68 -8.56 -7.98
C PRO A 7 1.88 -7.45 -6.94
N GLY A 8 3.15 -7.22 -6.59
CA GLY A 8 3.57 -6.10 -5.75
C GLY A 8 3.94 -4.87 -6.56
N ALA A 9 4.81 -4.04 -5.99
CA ALA A 9 5.28 -2.84 -6.64
C ALA A 9 6.08 -3.22 -7.90
N PRO A 10 5.80 -2.58 -9.06
CA PRO A 10 6.64 -2.77 -10.23
C PRO A 10 8.06 -2.27 -9.93
N LEU A 11 9.04 -2.84 -10.62
CA LEU A 11 10.42 -2.36 -10.54
C LEU A 11 10.54 -1.03 -11.28
N MET A 12 11.41 -0.16 -10.76
CA MET A 12 11.67 1.16 -11.34
C MET A 12 12.19 1.04 -12.77
N GLU A 13 12.04 2.11 -13.55
CA GLU A 13 12.54 2.17 -14.94
C GLU A 13 12.04 1.04 -15.84
N GLY A 14 10.84 0.53 -15.54
CA GLY A 14 10.21 -0.52 -16.31
C GLY A 14 10.93 -1.87 -16.25
N GLN A 15 11.70 -2.13 -15.20
CA GLN A 15 12.56 -3.31 -15.10
C GLN A 15 11.83 -4.63 -14.79
N GLY A 16 10.55 -4.62 -14.44
CA GLY A 16 9.78 -5.83 -14.13
C GLY A 16 8.88 -5.68 -12.90
N TRP A 17 8.74 -6.73 -12.09
CA TRP A 17 7.75 -6.78 -11.00
C TRP A 17 8.22 -7.55 -9.77
N ARG A 18 7.69 -7.16 -8.60
CA ARG A 18 7.65 -8.01 -7.41
C ARG A 18 6.38 -8.85 -7.44
N ILE A 19 6.47 -10.13 -7.05
CA ILE A 19 5.35 -11.06 -7.09
C ILE A 19 5.33 -11.84 -5.78
N TRP A 20 4.29 -11.65 -5.00
CA TRP A 20 4.06 -12.41 -3.78
C TRP A 20 3.38 -13.74 -4.10
N CYS A 21 3.88 -14.81 -3.51
CA CYS A 21 3.32 -16.15 -3.63
C CYS A 21 3.07 -16.72 -2.24
N SER A 22 1.92 -17.36 -2.03
CA SER A 22 1.57 -18.00 -0.77
C SER A 22 1.01 -19.39 -0.98
N GLN A 23 1.58 -20.37 -0.28
CA GLN A 23 1.15 -21.77 -0.29
C GLN A 23 0.61 -22.17 1.09
N LYS A 24 -0.43 -23.02 1.10
CA LYS A 24 -0.95 -23.60 2.34
C LYS A 24 0.11 -24.47 3.03
N GLY A 25 0.19 -24.36 4.35
CA GLY A 25 1.16 -25.09 5.19
C GLY A 25 2.39 -24.26 5.54
N GLU A 26 3.23 -24.78 6.44
CA GLU A 26 4.38 -24.05 7.02
C GLU A 26 5.71 -24.43 6.34
N GLY A 27 5.69 -25.46 5.48
CA GLY A 27 6.88 -25.95 4.78
C GLY A 27 7.38 -25.00 3.70
N ASN A 28 8.69 -25.00 3.47
CA ASN A 28 9.29 -24.30 2.35
C ASN A 28 8.75 -24.84 1.02
N PHE A 29 8.65 -23.96 0.03
CA PHE A 29 8.24 -24.31 -1.33
C PHE A 29 9.12 -23.62 -2.36
N LEU A 30 9.13 -24.18 -3.57
CA LEU A 30 9.86 -23.64 -4.70
C LEU A 30 9.02 -22.54 -5.39
N PRO A 31 9.67 -21.51 -5.96
CA PRO A 31 8.95 -20.51 -6.74
C PRO A 31 8.24 -21.16 -7.94
N PRO A 32 7.12 -20.57 -8.40
CA PRO A 32 6.55 -20.94 -9.70
C PRO A 32 7.59 -20.69 -10.82
N GLN A 33 7.51 -21.47 -11.89
CA GLN A 33 8.20 -21.16 -13.14
C GLN A 33 7.54 -19.95 -13.79
N VAL A 34 8.34 -19.07 -14.40
CA VAL A 34 7.85 -17.83 -14.98
C VAL A 34 8.16 -17.76 -16.48
N GLU A 35 7.17 -17.36 -17.27
CA GLU A 35 7.35 -17.00 -18.67
C GLU A 35 6.76 -15.61 -18.91
N VAL A 36 7.56 -14.71 -19.47
CA VAL A 36 7.11 -13.36 -19.87
C VAL A 36 6.95 -13.33 -21.38
N ARG A 37 5.82 -12.82 -21.85
CA ARG A 37 5.56 -12.57 -23.27
C ARG A 37 5.13 -11.14 -23.53
N GLN A 38 5.62 -10.60 -24.63
CA GLN A 38 5.10 -9.37 -25.21
C GLN A 38 4.50 -9.71 -26.56
N LYS A 39 3.20 -9.47 -26.72
CA LYS A 39 2.44 -9.97 -27.87
C LYS A 39 2.60 -11.51 -27.95
N ASN A 40 3.25 -12.03 -29.00
CA ASN A 40 3.46 -13.46 -29.20
C ASN A 40 4.92 -13.91 -29.03
N ALA A 41 5.82 -13.02 -28.56
CA ALA A 41 7.23 -13.32 -28.38
C ALA A 41 7.58 -13.47 -26.90
N THR A 42 8.37 -14.50 -26.58
CA THR A 42 8.97 -14.67 -25.25
C THR A 42 10.02 -13.58 -25.03
N VAL A 43 9.96 -12.96 -23.86
CA VAL A 43 10.87 -11.89 -23.44
C VAL A 43 11.87 -12.49 -22.47
N PRO A 44 13.18 -12.34 -22.70
CA PRO A 44 14.18 -12.79 -21.75
C PRO A 44 14.03 -12.09 -20.40
N SER A 45 13.97 -12.88 -19.33
CA SER A 45 13.79 -12.41 -17.96
C SER A 45 14.52 -13.34 -16.99
N GLU A 46 14.88 -12.78 -15.84
CA GLU A 46 15.48 -13.49 -14.72
C GLU A 46 14.63 -13.28 -13.47
N SER A 47 14.72 -14.20 -12.51
CA SER A 47 13.98 -14.07 -11.26
C SER A 47 14.84 -14.44 -10.06
N THR A 48 14.75 -13.64 -9.00
CA THR A 48 15.22 -14.04 -7.67
C THR A 48 14.04 -14.48 -6.81
N TRP A 49 14.30 -15.35 -5.84
CA TRP A 49 13.29 -15.88 -4.93
C TRP A 49 13.75 -15.80 -3.49
N THR A 50 12.87 -15.28 -2.64
CA THR A 50 13.12 -15.20 -1.20
C THR A 50 11.88 -15.67 -0.47
N LEU A 51 12.05 -16.68 0.39
CA LEU A 51 11.02 -17.05 1.35
C LEU A 51 11.04 -16.04 2.49
N LEU A 52 9.87 -15.54 2.87
CA LEU A 52 9.75 -14.60 3.97
C LEU A 52 10.03 -15.30 5.33
N PRO A 53 10.21 -14.58 6.45
CA PRO A 53 10.33 -15.21 7.76
C PRO A 53 9.14 -16.13 8.09
N GLN A 54 9.38 -17.22 8.83
CA GLN A 54 8.29 -18.04 9.35
C GLN A 54 7.71 -17.38 10.60
N LEU A 55 6.38 -17.25 10.65
CA LEU A 55 5.68 -16.81 11.84
C LEU A 55 4.95 -18.01 12.46
N PRO A 56 5.24 -18.37 13.73
CA PRO A 56 4.49 -19.43 14.43
C PRO A 56 2.98 -19.18 14.35
N GLY A 57 2.19 -20.22 14.14
CA GLY A 57 0.73 -20.11 14.02
C GLY A 57 0.22 -19.70 12.63
N LEU A 58 1.06 -19.10 11.78
CA LEU A 58 0.67 -18.78 10.40
C LEU A 58 0.65 -20.06 9.54
N LYS A 59 -0.56 -20.54 9.21
CA LYS A 59 -0.78 -21.80 8.47
C LYS A 59 -0.50 -21.70 6.96
N ARG A 60 0.36 -20.77 6.55
CA ARG A 60 0.76 -20.51 5.17
C ARG A 60 2.23 -20.09 5.10
N ARG A 61 2.94 -20.57 4.08
CA ARG A 61 4.31 -20.16 3.75
C ARG A 61 4.23 -19.16 2.62
N MET A 62 5.00 -18.08 2.72
CA MET A 62 5.05 -17.01 1.74
C MET A 62 6.47 -16.80 1.23
N GLY A 63 6.55 -16.32 0.00
CA GLY A 63 7.79 -15.86 -0.59
C GLY A 63 7.52 -14.81 -1.64
N VAL A 64 8.54 -14.01 -1.91
CA VAL A 64 8.52 -12.96 -2.92
C VAL A 64 9.48 -13.36 -4.04
N MET A 65 8.98 -13.29 -5.26
CA MET A 65 9.77 -13.35 -6.47
C MET A 65 10.00 -11.93 -6.97
N VAL A 66 11.25 -11.58 -7.28
CA VAL A 66 11.55 -10.38 -8.05
C VAL A 66 11.86 -10.83 -9.47
N LEU A 67 10.98 -10.47 -10.40
CA LEU A 67 11.08 -10.78 -11.82
C LEU A 67 11.65 -9.56 -12.56
N THR A 68 12.85 -9.71 -13.13
CA THR A 68 13.56 -8.65 -13.85
C THR A 68 13.61 -8.98 -15.33
N LEU A 69 13.26 -8.00 -16.17
CA LEU A 69 13.40 -8.08 -17.61
C LEU A 69 14.84 -7.79 -18.01
N ASN A 70 15.42 -8.59 -18.90
CA ASN A 70 16.79 -8.35 -19.38
C ASN A 70 16.88 -7.11 -20.28
N THR A 71 15.75 -6.64 -20.77
CA THR A 71 15.60 -5.36 -21.47
C THR A 71 14.46 -4.61 -20.81
N PRO A 72 14.74 -3.46 -20.17
CA PRO A 72 13.70 -2.64 -19.53
C PRO A 72 12.61 -2.24 -20.52
N GLY A 73 11.42 -1.96 -20.00
CA GLY A 73 10.34 -1.36 -20.77
C GLY A 73 10.72 0.00 -21.36
N PRO A 74 9.97 0.50 -22.36
CA PRO A 74 10.14 1.86 -22.88
C PRO A 74 9.72 2.92 -21.83
N PRO A 75 10.02 4.22 -22.05
CA PRO A 75 9.70 5.30 -21.11
C PRO A 75 8.25 5.34 -20.64
N GLU A 76 7.31 5.11 -21.56
CA GLU A 76 5.87 5.08 -21.32
C GLU A 76 5.38 3.80 -20.62
N GLY A 77 6.25 2.82 -20.39
CA GLY A 77 5.89 1.49 -19.93
C GLY A 77 5.41 0.57 -21.07
N ALA A 78 5.40 -0.74 -20.81
CA ALA A 78 4.96 -1.73 -21.78
C ALA A 78 4.10 -2.80 -21.13
N PHE A 79 3.13 -3.30 -21.90
CA PHE A 79 2.20 -4.34 -21.49
C PHE A 79 2.72 -5.74 -21.81
N TYR A 80 2.71 -6.61 -20.81
CA TYR A 80 3.19 -7.99 -20.91
C TYR A 80 2.18 -9.00 -20.37
N SER A 81 2.21 -10.19 -20.96
CA SER A 81 1.59 -11.37 -20.41
C SER A 81 2.61 -12.10 -19.53
N VAL A 82 2.32 -12.27 -18.25
CA VAL A 82 3.18 -12.99 -17.30
C VAL A 82 2.50 -14.29 -16.90
N THR A 83 3.08 -15.41 -17.30
CA THR A 83 2.58 -16.74 -16.95
C THR A 83 3.38 -17.29 -15.77
N LEU A 84 2.71 -17.65 -14.69
CA LEU A 84 3.29 -18.32 -13.53
C LEU A 84 2.75 -19.73 -13.44
N ALA A 85 3.64 -20.72 -13.48
CA ALA A 85 3.30 -22.14 -13.54
C ALA A 85 3.92 -22.92 -12.38
N THR A 86 3.10 -23.73 -11.73
CA THR A 86 3.53 -24.79 -10.82
C THR A 86 3.33 -26.14 -11.51
N ASN A 87 3.77 -27.23 -10.89
CA ASN A 87 3.55 -28.58 -11.44
C ASN A 87 2.05 -28.96 -11.58
N GLN A 88 1.15 -28.21 -10.94
CA GLN A 88 -0.28 -28.53 -10.86
C GLN A 88 -1.16 -27.53 -11.61
N GLU A 89 -0.76 -26.26 -11.66
CA GLU A 89 -1.61 -25.14 -12.11
C GLU A 89 -0.75 -24.06 -12.79
N SER A 90 -1.33 -23.37 -13.77
CA SER A 90 -0.74 -22.17 -14.38
C SER A 90 -1.75 -21.03 -14.35
N GLN A 91 -1.27 -19.83 -14.06
CA GLN A 91 -2.03 -18.59 -14.07
C GLN A 91 -1.36 -17.60 -15.02
N VAL A 92 -2.17 -16.87 -15.78
CA VAL A 92 -1.70 -15.85 -16.73
C VAL A 92 -2.19 -14.50 -16.27
N PHE A 93 -1.27 -13.55 -16.16
CA PHE A 93 -1.52 -12.19 -15.75
C PHE A 93 -1.16 -11.22 -16.86
N GLN A 94 -1.78 -10.04 -16.84
CA GLN A 94 -1.58 -8.99 -17.81
C GLN A 94 -1.17 -7.71 -17.09
N TRP A 95 0.11 -7.35 -17.16
CA TRP A 95 0.65 -6.23 -16.38
C TRP A 95 1.47 -5.28 -17.24
N TRP A 96 1.40 -4.01 -16.86
CA TRP A 96 2.30 -2.98 -17.37
C TRP A 96 3.58 -2.93 -16.53
N THR A 97 4.70 -2.65 -17.18
CA THR A 97 5.90 -2.18 -16.48
C THR A 97 5.72 -0.75 -16.01
N MET A 98 6.48 -0.34 -14.99
CA MET A 98 6.48 1.04 -14.51
C MET A 98 6.94 2.01 -15.61
N PRO A 99 6.17 3.05 -15.96
CA PRO A 99 6.67 4.16 -16.76
C PRO A 99 7.74 4.91 -15.98
N TYR A 100 8.75 5.45 -16.66
CA TYR A 100 9.74 6.33 -16.03
C TYR A 100 9.72 7.75 -16.58
N GLN A 101 8.86 8.02 -17.56
CA GLN A 101 8.61 9.36 -18.07
C GLN A 101 7.15 9.50 -18.54
N VAL A 102 6.53 10.64 -18.22
CA VAL A 102 5.26 11.06 -18.82
C VAL A 102 5.54 11.49 -20.26
N THR A 103 4.96 10.79 -21.22
CA THR A 103 5.12 11.06 -22.65
C THR A 103 3.82 11.65 -23.23
N ALA A 104 3.62 11.52 -24.54
CA ALA A 104 2.31 11.77 -25.15
C ALA A 104 1.23 10.76 -24.68
N GLN A 105 1.64 9.59 -24.18
CA GLN A 105 0.74 8.63 -23.56
C GLN A 105 0.58 8.97 -22.07
N PRO A 106 -0.66 9.00 -21.54
CA PRO A 106 -0.89 9.31 -20.15
C PRO A 106 -0.43 8.18 -19.24
N VAL A 107 -0.02 8.52 -18.03
CA VAL A 107 0.17 7.55 -16.96
C VAL A 107 -1.13 7.42 -16.17
N THR A 108 -1.80 6.29 -16.34
CA THR A 108 -2.98 5.94 -15.56
C THR A 108 -2.59 5.21 -14.29
N ILE A 109 -3.10 5.67 -13.15
CA ILE A 109 -2.99 5.01 -11.85
C ILE A 109 -4.38 4.77 -11.27
N LEU A 110 -4.55 3.70 -10.51
CA LEU A 110 -5.70 3.53 -9.62
C LEU A 110 -5.29 3.86 -8.18
N PHE A 111 -6.23 4.30 -7.36
CA PHE A 111 -6.05 4.28 -5.92
C PHE A 111 -7.30 3.74 -5.24
N ALA A 112 -7.13 3.05 -4.12
CA ALA A 112 -8.23 2.50 -3.31
C ALA A 112 -7.79 2.31 -1.86
N SER A 113 -8.77 2.23 -0.96
CA SER A 113 -8.60 1.96 0.47
C SER A 113 -9.88 1.30 1.01
N CYS A 114 -9.86 0.90 2.29
CA CYS A 114 -11.06 0.51 3.04
C CYS A 114 -11.84 -0.64 2.40
N PHE A 115 -11.13 -1.67 1.93
CA PHE A 115 -11.78 -2.86 1.41
C PHE A 115 -12.37 -3.67 2.57
N TRP A 116 -13.69 -3.63 2.71
CA TRP A 116 -14.38 -4.40 3.74
C TRP A 116 -15.04 -5.67 3.16
N HIS A 117 -14.39 -6.81 3.37
CA HIS A 117 -14.82 -8.12 2.83
C HIS A 117 -16.30 -8.46 3.11
N ASN A 118 -16.79 -8.14 4.32
CA ASN A 118 -18.15 -8.50 4.72
C ASN A 118 -19.25 -7.75 3.93
N ASN A 119 -18.91 -6.60 3.33
CA ASN A 119 -19.80 -5.80 2.50
C ASN A 119 -19.62 -6.07 1.00
N ASP A 120 -18.51 -6.66 0.57
CA ASP A 120 -18.25 -6.99 -0.83
C ASP A 120 -18.72 -8.40 -1.22
N ARG A 121 -19.84 -8.86 -0.65
CA ARG A 121 -20.32 -10.25 -0.84
C ARG A 121 -20.63 -10.61 -2.30
N GLU A 122 -20.92 -9.59 -3.10
CA GLU A 122 -21.28 -9.73 -4.52
C GLU A 122 -20.09 -9.43 -5.45
N GLY A 123 -18.89 -9.16 -4.90
CA GLY A 123 -17.68 -8.89 -5.67
C GLY A 123 -17.76 -7.59 -6.49
N TYR A 124 -18.42 -6.57 -5.96
CA TYR A 124 -18.54 -5.26 -6.60
C TYR A 124 -17.18 -4.57 -6.72
N TYR A 125 -16.33 -4.69 -5.70
CA TYR A 125 -15.00 -4.10 -5.71
C TYR A 125 -14.15 -4.71 -6.84
N ARG A 126 -14.13 -6.04 -6.94
CA ARG A 126 -13.48 -6.77 -8.04
C ARG A 126 -14.03 -6.35 -9.40
N SER A 127 -15.36 -6.29 -9.54
CA SER A 127 -16.01 -5.95 -10.81
C SER A 127 -15.66 -4.52 -11.26
N GLY A 128 -15.72 -3.55 -10.35
CA GLY A 128 -15.37 -2.16 -10.65
C GLY A 128 -13.89 -2.00 -11.03
N LEU A 129 -12.97 -2.68 -10.32
CA LEU A 129 -11.56 -2.66 -10.67
C LEU A 129 -11.27 -3.34 -12.02
N GLN A 130 -11.96 -4.43 -12.36
CA GLN A 130 -11.84 -5.07 -13.67
C GLN A 130 -12.36 -4.17 -14.80
N GLU A 131 -13.50 -3.50 -14.60
CA GLU A 131 -14.04 -2.54 -15.57
C GLU A 131 -13.06 -1.38 -15.80
N LEU A 132 -12.54 -0.77 -14.72
CA LEU A 132 -11.53 0.28 -14.82
C LEU A 132 -10.23 -0.23 -15.45
N GLY A 133 -9.82 -1.46 -15.16
CA GLY A 133 -8.66 -2.12 -15.75
C GLY A 133 -8.78 -2.27 -17.28
N GLN A 134 -9.98 -2.60 -17.76
CA GLN A 134 -10.28 -2.71 -19.18
C GLN A 134 -10.44 -1.33 -19.86
N LEU A 135 -11.00 -0.36 -19.15
CA LEU A 135 -11.27 0.98 -19.70
C LEU A 135 -10.01 1.85 -19.78
N ALA A 136 -9.21 1.86 -18.72
CA ALA A 136 -8.16 2.87 -18.51
C ALA A 136 -6.74 2.30 -18.51
N HIS A 137 -6.59 0.97 -18.52
CA HIS A 137 -5.31 0.26 -18.56
C HIS A 137 -4.28 0.82 -17.55
N PRO A 138 -4.58 0.77 -16.24
CA PRO A 138 -3.72 1.34 -15.22
C PRO A 138 -2.36 0.65 -15.17
N HIS A 139 -1.31 1.45 -14.99
CA HIS A 139 0.05 0.94 -14.86
C HIS A 139 0.25 0.26 -13.50
N PHE A 140 -0.37 0.81 -12.45
CA PHE A 140 -0.35 0.29 -11.10
C PHE A 140 -1.50 0.86 -10.27
N LYS A 141 -1.68 0.32 -9.06
CA LYS A 141 -2.63 0.75 -8.04
C LYS A 141 -1.89 1.16 -6.78
N LEU A 142 -2.31 2.27 -6.18
CA LEU A 142 -1.93 2.69 -4.83
C LEU A 142 -3.01 2.22 -3.85
N LEU A 143 -2.63 1.35 -2.92
CA LEU A 143 -3.51 0.83 -1.87
C LEU A 143 -3.18 1.55 -0.56
N LEU A 144 -4.10 2.42 -0.15
CA LEU A 144 -3.86 3.47 0.85
C LEU A 144 -4.35 3.09 2.25
N GLY A 145 -4.18 1.82 2.62
CA GLY A 145 -4.58 1.30 3.93
C GLY A 145 -6.00 0.72 3.99
N ASP A 146 -6.25 -0.03 5.06
CA ASP A 146 -7.44 -0.84 5.28
C ASP A 146 -7.70 -1.83 4.15
N GLN A 147 -6.65 -2.52 3.71
CA GLN A 147 -6.76 -3.68 2.83
C GLN A 147 -7.29 -4.90 3.60
N VAL A 148 -7.24 -4.85 4.93
CA VAL A 148 -7.84 -5.81 5.87
C VAL A 148 -8.49 -5.07 7.03
N TYR A 149 -9.55 -5.65 7.59
CA TYR A 149 -10.07 -5.25 8.91
C TYR A 149 -9.68 -6.30 9.95
N GLY A 150 -8.46 -6.17 10.49
CA GLY A 150 -7.85 -7.13 11.40
C GLY A 150 -8.59 -7.29 12.73
N ASP A 151 -9.29 -6.24 13.15
CA ASP A 151 -9.99 -6.13 14.43
C ASP A 151 -11.48 -6.49 14.38
N TRP A 152 -12.05 -6.79 13.20
CA TRP A 152 -13.51 -6.98 13.02
C TRP A 152 -13.93 -8.41 12.61
N PRO A 153 -15.07 -8.97 13.09
CA PRO A 153 -16.00 -8.48 14.12
C PRO A 153 -15.43 -8.30 15.51
N ASN A 154 -16.03 -7.36 16.26
CA ASN A 154 -15.79 -7.00 17.66
C ASN A 154 -15.70 -8.17 18.66
N ALA A 155 -16.13 -9.38 18.27
CA ALA A 155 -15.88 -10.59 19.04
C ALA A 155 -14.45 -11.08 18.73
N TRP A 156 -13.46 -10.42 19.32
CA TRP A 156 -12.14 -11.01 19.54
C TRP A 156 -12.32 -12.24 20.43
N ASP A 157 -12.56 -13.40 19.82
CA ASP A 157 -12.69 -14.67 20.51
C ASP A 157 -11.28 -15.10 20.97
N LEU A 158 -10.86 -14.59 22.13
CA LEU A 158 -9.53 -14.75 22.72
C LEU A 158 -9.28 -16.16 23.29
N GLY A 159 -9.43 -17.18 22.45
CA GLY A 159 -8.78 -18.48 22.67
C GLY A 159 -7.40 -18.56 22.01
N ASP A 160 -7.15 -17.74 21.00
CA ASP A 160 -5.99 -17.84 20.11
C ASP A 160 -4.86 -16.86 20.51
N GLU A 161 -3.59 -17.28 20.33
CA GLU A 161 -2.43 -16.39 20.41
C GLU A 161 -2.56 -15.28 19.35
N GLY A 162 -2.04 -14.07 19.63
CA GLY A 162 -2.30 -12.87 18.81
C GLY A 162 -2.07 -13.08 17.30
N ILE A 163 -1.07 -13.87 16.91
CA ILE A 163 -0.75 -14.16 15.50
C ILE A 163 -1.85 -14.93 14.78
N GLU A 164 -2.49 -15.90 15.43
CA GLU A 164 -3.53 -16.71 14.81
C GLU A 164 -4.79 -15.89 14.52
N LEU A 165 -5.10 -14.91 15.39
CA LEU A 165 -6.24 -14.01 15.21
C LEU A 165 -6.12 -13.20 13.91
N TYR A 166 -5.03 -12.43 13.77
CA TYR A 166 -4.79 -11.63 12.58
C TYR A 166 -4.53 -12.50 11.34
N ALA A 167 -3.83 -13.62 11.50
CA ALA A 167 -3.56 -14.53 10.38
C ALA A 167 -4.85 -15.13 9.80
N LYS A 168 -5.85 -15.44 10.64
CA LYS A 168 -7.18 -15.88 10.18
C LYS A 168 -7.86 -14.80 9.35
N ARG A 169 -7.73 -13.53 9.72
CA ARG A 169 -8.30 -12.40 8.95
C ARG A 169 -7.63 -12.21 7.60
N TYR A 170 -6.30 -12.14 7.58
CA TYR A 170 -5.58 -12.10 6.31
C TYR A 170 -5.88 -13.31 5.43
N ALA A 171 -5.95 -14.52 6.01
CA ALA A 171 -6.31 -15.72 5.26
C ALA A 171 -7.77 -15.71 4.75
N GLN A 172 -8.70 -15.05 5.46
CA GLN A 172 -10.06 -14.82 4.96
C GLN A 172 -10.05 -13.88 3.76
N TYR A 173 -9.41 -12.72 3.89
CA TYR A 173 -9.40 -11.67 2.87
C TYR A 173 -8.58 -12.10 1.63
N TRP A 174 -7.30 -12.44 1.80
CA TRP A 174 -6.43 -12.87 0.69
C TRP A 174 -6.78 -14.29 0.22
N GLY A 175 -7.55 -15.04 1.01
CA GLY A 175 -8.13 -16.33 0.61
C GLY A 175 -9.40 -16.20 -0.22
N ASP A 176 -10.04 -15.03 -0.23
CA ASP A 176 -11.15 -14.72 -1.11
C ASP A 176 -10.69 -14.59 -2.57
N GLU A 177 -11.37 -15.27 -3.48
CA GLU A 177 -11.00 -15.28 -4.90
C GLU A 177 -11.28 -13.93 -5.57
N ALA A 178 -12.43 -13.32 -5.29
CA ALA A 178 -12.78 -12.03 -5.88
C ALA A 178 -11.80 -10.94 -5.41
N TYR A 179 -11.44 -10.92 -4.12
CA TYR A 179 -10.46 -9.94 -3.63
C TYR A 179 -9.08 -10.16 -4.23
N ARG A 180 -8.60 -11.41 -4.35
CA ARG A 180 -7.32 -11.68 -5.04
C ARG A 180 -7.35 -11.20 -6.48
N GLU A 181 -8.42 -11.47 -7.21
CA GLU A 181 -8.54 -11.00 -8.59
C GLU A 181 -8.52 -9.47 -8.67
N ALA A 182 -9.14 -8.77 -7.70
CA ALA A 182 -9.07 -7.32 -7.58
C ALA A 182 -7.64 -6.80 -7.34
N LEU A 183 -6.86 -7.51 -6.53
CA LEU A 183 -5.43 -7.23 -6.34
C LEU A 183 -4.60 -7.55 -7.60
N GLN A 184 -5.02 -8.51 -8.42
CA GLN A 184 -4.28 -8.96 -9.62
C GLN A 184 -4.50 -8.09 -10.87
N VAL A 185 -5.48 -7.18 -10.87
CA VAL A 185 -5.80 -6.29 -12.01
C VAL A 185 -4.58 -5.54 -12.54
N CYS A 186 -3.73 -5.04 -11.65
CA CYS A 186 -2.47 -4.39 -11.98
C CYS A 186 -1.51 -4.47 -10.77
N PRO A 187 -0.21 -4.17 -10.94
CA PRO A 187 0.75 -4.07 -9.84
C PRO A 187 0.29 -3.16 -8.70
N ASN A 188 0.69 -3.46 -7.47
CA ASN A 188 0.23 -2.78 -6.26
C ASN A 188 1.38 -2.14 -5.48
N PHE A 189 1.20 -0.89 -5.11
CA PHE A 189 1.94 -0.22 -4.05
C PHE A 189 1.07 -0.19 -2.80
N PHE A 190 1.63 -0.55 -1.64
CA PHE A 190 0.90 -0.59 -0.37
C PHE A 190 1.39 0.49 0.59
N THR A 191 0.47 1.01 1.39
CA THR A 191 0.72 1.59 2.72
C THR A 191 -0.37 1.09 3.67
N CYS A 192 -0.17 1.20 4.98
CA CYS A 192 -1.18 0.80 5.96
C CYS A 192 -2.04 1.99 6.40
N ASP A 193 -3.23 1.67 6.90
CA ASP A 193 -3.96 2.53 7.83
C ASP A 193 -4.22 1.73 9.13
N ASP A 194 -5.17 2.15 9.96
CA ASP A 194 -5.33 1.61 11.30
C ASP A 194 -5.84 0.17 11.31
N HIS A 195 -6.69 -0.24 10.37
CA HIS A 195 -7.32 -1.56 10.40
C HIS A 195 -6.43 -2.72 9.94
N GLU A 196 -5.23 -2.45 9.40
CA GLU A 196 -4.13 -3.43 9.40
C GLU A 196 -3.78 -3.90 10.82
N TYR A 197 -4.02 -3.05 11.82
CA TYR A 197 -3.88 -3.29 13.25
C TYR A 197 -5.28 -3.34 13.91
N TRP A 198 -5.77 -2.22 14.42
CA TRP A 198 -7.13 -2.07 14.93
C TRP A 198 -7.56 -0.62 14.79
N ASN A 199 -8.87 -0.38 14.79
CA ASN A 199 -9.46 0.95 14.68
C ASN A 199 -8.71 1.99 15.54
N ASP A 200 -8.28 3.06 14.90
CA ASP A 200 -7.49 4.15 15.46
C ASP A 200 -6.16 3.75 16.13
N TYR A 201 -5.48 2.70 15.64
CA TYR A 201 -4.14 2.34 16.10
C TYR A 201 -3.21 3.58 16.16
N PRO A 202 -2.44 3.76 17.25
CA PRO A 202 -2.20 2.83 18.37
C PRO A 202 -3.10 3.04 19.60
N GLU A 203 -4.28 3.63 19.44
CA GLU A 203 -5.13 4.02 20.55
C GLU A 203 -5.76 2.85 21.31
N LYS A 204 -6.19 3.14 22.53
CA LYS A 204 -7.09 2.23 23.26
C LYS A 204 -8.49 2.31 22.66
N GLN A 205 -9.06 1.16 22.32
CA GLN A 205 -10.44 1.03 21.85
C GLN A 205 -11.37 0.50 22.94
N ILE A 206 -12.51 1.15 23.13
CA ILE A 206 -13.50 0.76 24.18
C ILE A 206 -14.05 -0.64 23.90
N GLN A 207 -14.31 -0.93 22.63
CA GLN A 207 -14.83 -2.20 22.12
C GLN A 207 -13.78 -3.32 22.10
N LEU A 208 -12.49 -3.01 22.29
CA LEU A 208 -11.38 -3.98 22.31
C LEU A 208 -10.62 -3.92 23.66
N PRO A 209 -11.12 -4.56 24.73
CA PRO A 209 -10.48 -4.57 26.06
C PRO A 209 -8.99 -4.93 26.08
N GLN A 210 -8.53 -5.70 25.10
CA GLN A 210 -7.15 -6.12 24.90
C GLN A 210 -6.23 -4.94 24.68
N THR A 211 -6.72 -3.90 24.00
CA THR A 211 -5.97 -2.68 23.73
C THR A 211 -5.85 -1.78 24.95
N TRP A 212 -6.48 -2.10 26.11
CA TRP A 212 -6.50 -1.19 27.25
C TRP A 212 -5.14 -1.09 27.96
N ALA A 213 -4.41 -2.19 28.02
CA ALA A 213 -3.07 -2.22 28.59
C ALA A 213 -2.01 -1.91 27.52
N SER A 214 -1.10 -0.99 27.82
CA SER A 214 -0.01 -0.62 26.90
C SER A 214 0.86 -1.82 26.49
N LYS A 215 1.12 -2.78 27.40
CA LYS A 215 1.84 -4.01 27.08
C LYS A 215 1.14 -4.82 25.99
N ASN A 216 -0.18 -4.94 26.08
CA ASN A 216 -0.96 -5.70 25.10
C ASN A 216 -0.97 -4.98 23.75
N ARG A 217 -1.15 -3.64 23.72
CA ARG A 217 -1.04 -2.87 22.48
C ARG A 217 0.29 -3.12 21.78
N LYS A 218 1.41 -3.14 22.51
CA LYS A 218 2.72 -3.50 21.94
C LYS A 218 2.76 -4.92 21.37
N THR A 219 2.20 -5.89 22.09
CA THR A 219 2.16 -7.29 21.63
C THR A 219 1.30 -7.46 20.37
N TYR A 220 0.06 -6.98 20.38
CA TYR A 220 -0.85 -7.10 19.24
C TYR A 220 -0.40 -6.21 18.07
N GLY A 221 0.15 -5.03 18.35
CA GLY A 221 0.70 -4.13 17.34
C GLY A 221 1.89 -4.75 16.62
N GLY A 222 2.82 -5.37 17.34
CA GLY A 222 3.95 -6.09 16.74
C GLY A 222 3.51 -7.28 15.88
N VAL A 223 2.48 -8.02 16.33
CA VAL A 223 1.91 -9.13 15.56
C VAL A 223 1.23 -8.65 14.27
N ALA A 224 0.46 -7.56 14.36
CA ALA A 224 -0.18 -6.96 13.20
C ALA A 224 0.87 -6.43 12.21
N GLU A 225 1.94 -5.78 12.70
CA GLU A 225 3.09 -5.37 11.89
C GLU A 225 3.76 -6.55 11.17
N ASP A 226 3.99 -7.66 11.87
CA ASP A 226 4.55 -8.87 11.27
C ASP A 226 3.67 -9.37 10.11
N LEU A 227 2.35 -9.31 10.24
CA LEU A 227 1.44 -9.76 9.18
C LEU A 227 1.24 -8.72 8.07
N TYR A 228 1.26 -7.43 8.39
CA TYR A 228 1.34 -6.35 7.40
C TYR A 228 2.57 -6.54 6.52
N TYR A 229 3.73 -6.85 7.11
CA TYR A 229 4.93 -7.22 6.36
C TYR A 229 4.70 -8.45 5.47
N GLN A 230 4.21 -9.55 6.03
CA GLN A 230 4.05 -10.81 5.29
C GLN A 230 3.11 -10.72 4.07
N TYR A 231 2.07 -9.90 4.14
CA TYR A 231 1.01 -9.83 3.12
C TYR A 231 1.08 -8.59 2.22
N GLN A 232 1.68 -7.49 2.68
CA GLN A 232 1.63 -6.20 2.01
C GLN A 232 3.01 -5.54 1.92
N ARG A 233 3.64 -5.15 3.02
CA ARG A 233 4.88 -4.33 3.00
C ARG A 233 6.07 -5.01 2.32
N CYS A 234 6.19 -6.33 2.37
CA CYS A 234 7.24 -7.06 1.61
C CYS A 234 7.17 -6.86 0.08
N LEU A 235 6.06 -6.32 -0.43
CA LEU A 235 5.86 -6.02 -1.85
C LEU A 235 6.25 -4.59 -2.24
N ASN A 236 6.54 -3.72 -1.27
CA ASN A 236 6.93 -2.33 -1.52
C ASN A 236 8.38 -2.20 -2.01
N PRO A 237 8.76 -1.07 -2.62
CA PRO A 237 10.16 -0.72 -2.82
C PRO A 237 10.94 -0.82 -1.51
N ASP A 238 12.07 -1.54 -1.55
CA ASP A 238 12.94 -1.80 -0.39
C ASP A 238 12.22 -2.35 0.85
N GLU A 239 11.04 -2.95 0.67
CA GLU A 239 10.18 -3.45 1.75
C GLU A 239 9.82 -2.37 2.79
N ALA A 240 9.84 -1.10 2.38
CA ALA A 240 9.70 0.05 3.27
C ALA A 240 8.24 0.35 3.64
N HIS A 241 8.03 0.93 4.83
CA HIS A 241 6.75 1.45 5.30
C HIS A 241 6.27 2.64 4.47
N TRP A 242 7.20 3.55 4.19
CA TRP A 242 7.04 4.73 3.35
C TRP A 242 8.17 4.77 2.34
N TYR A 243 7.94 5.39 1.19
CA TYR A 243 8.91 5.42 0.10
C TYR A 243 8.58 6.52 -0.91
N ARG A 244 9.54 6.83 -1.77
CA ARG A 244 9.36 7.74 -2.91
C ARG A 244 9.81 7.09 -4.21
N PHE A 245 9.21 7.51 -5.31
CA PHE A 245 9.63 7.14 -6.65
C PHE A 245 9.25 8.25 -7.63
N GLU A 246 9.74 8.16 -8.87
CA GLU A 246 9.54 9.21 -9.87
C GLU A 246 9.08 8.62 -11.19
N ILE A 247 8.25 9.39 -11.90
CA ILE A 247 7.92 9.24 -13.30
C ILE A 247 8.08 10.62 -13.91
N ASP A 248 9.22 10.92 -14.51
CA ASP A 248 9.59 12.29 -14.91
C ASP A 248 8.47 13.00 -15.68
N PRO A 249 8.02 14.21 -15.29
CA PRO A 249 8.54 15.05 -14.21
C PRO A 249 7.78 14.94 -12.86
N VAL A 250 6.92 13.94 -12.70
CA VAL A 250 6.07 13.73 -11.51
C VAL A 250 6.83 12.94 -10.45
N SER A 251 6.83 13.45 -9.22
CA SER A 251 7.43 12.77 -8.06
C SER A 251 6.37 12.27 -7.11
N PHE A 252 6.53 11.05 -6.59
CA PHE A 252 5.58 10.40 -5.69
C PHE A 252 6.21 10.22 -4.31
N PHE A 253 5.46 10.53 -3.26
CA PHE A 253 5.81 10.19 -1.88
C PHE A 253 4.64 9.43 -1.24
N ILE A 254 4.90 8.17 -0.88
CA ILE A 254 3.94 7.30 -0.21
C ILE A 254 4.24 7.34 1.27
N THR A 255 3.37 7.96 2.06
CA THR A 255 3.54 8.03 3.52
C THR A 255 2.98 6.79 4.21
N ASP A 256 3.58 6.44 5.33
CA ASP A 256 2.96 5.71 6.42
C ASP A 256 2.56 6.70 7.52
N THR A 257 1.27 6.82 7.83
CA THR A 257 0.79 7.73 8.90
C THR A 257 0.26 6.97 10.11
N ARG A 258 0.56 5.66 10.22
CA ARG A 258 -0.04 4.78 11.24
C ARG A 258 0.94 3.87 11.94
N SER A 259 1.80 3.13 11.24
CA SER A 259 2.63 2.11 11.89
C SER A 259 3.57 2.71 12.94
N GLU A 260 4.08 3.91 12.66
CA GLU A 260 4.97 4.69 13.54
C GLU A 260 4.24 5.80 14.32
N ARG A 261 2.91 5.87 14.25
CA ARG A 261 2.11 6.88 14.96
C ARG A 261 2.24 6.67 16.47
N GLU A 262 2.39 7.76 17.20
CA GLU A 262 2.31 7.78 18.66
C GLU A 262 0.87 7.93 19.13
N ALA A 263 0.57 7.42 20.33
CA ALA A 263 -0.73 7.66 20.93
C ALA A 263 -0.95 9.17 21.15
N CYS A 264 -2.11 9.65 20.71
CA CYS A 264 -2.55 11.03 20.83
C CYS A 264 -2.53 11.46 22.30
N ASN A 265 -2.11 12.70 22.53
CA ASN A 265 -2.04 13.27 23.88
C ASN A 265 -2.58 14.70 23.92
N ASP A 266 -3.12 15.08 25.08
CA ASP A 266 -3.70 16.41 25.31
C ASP A 266 -2.69 17.55 25.19
N LYS A 267 -1.39 17.23 25.20
CA LYS A 267 -0.31 18.22 25.06
C LYS A 267 -0.06 18.60 23.59
N GLY A 268 -0.60 17.84 22.63
CA GLY A 268 -0.38 18.03 21.20
C GLY A 268 1.09 17.86 20.81
N THR A 269 1.82 16.98 21.50
CA THR A 269 3.23 16.68 21.21
C THR A 269 3.44 15.26 20.68
N CYS A 270 2.36 14.55 20.35
CA CYS A 270 2.41 13.25 19.69
C CYS A 270 2.62 13.44 18.19
N HIS A 271 3.27 12.46 17.57
CA HIS A 271 3.59 12.44 16.14
C HIS A 271 2.81 11.34 15.40
N PHE A 272 2.41 11.58 14.15
CA PHE A 272 1.82 10.54 13.28
C PHE A 272 2.78 10.00 12.23
N MET A 273 3.97 10.59 12.11
CA MET A 273 5.10 10.08 11.33
C MET A 273 6.37 10.13 12.18
N SER A 274 7.31 9.23 11.92
CA SER A 274 8.64 9.33 12.52
C SER A 274 9.40 10.57 12.04
N ASP A 275 10.39 11.01 12.83
CA ASP A 275 11.28 12.11 12.42
C ASP A 275 12.02 11.80 11.11
N GLU A 276 12.38 10.53 10.89
CA GLU A 276 13.05 10.09 9.66
C GLU A 276 12.16 10.29 8.44
N GLN A 277 10.91 9.84 8.52
CA GLN A 277 9.94 10.02 7.45
C GLN A 277 9.63 11.49 7.20
N TRP A 278 9.54 12.30 8.26
CA TRP A 278 9.36 13.74 8.13
C TRP A 278 10.52 14.41 7.39
N ILE A 279 11.77 14.07 7.75
CA ILE A 279 12.97 14.57 7.05
C ILE A 279 12.91 14.16 5.57
N ALA A 280 12.53 12.92 5.28
CA ALA A 280 12.40 12.44 3.91
C ALA A 280 11.30 13.16 3.11
N LEU A 281 10.14 13.44 3.72
CA LEU A 281 9.04 14.19 3.09
C LEU A 281 9.44 15.64 2.80
N GLU A 282 10.14 16.29 3.72
CA GLU A 282 10.63 17.66 3.53
C GLU A 282 11.72 17.72 2.44
N ALA A 283 12.62 16.73 2.40
CA ALA A 283 13.60 16.60 1.34
C ALA A 283 12.94 16.34 -0.02
N TRP A 284 11.93 15.47 -0.07
CA TRP A 284 11.14 15.23 -1.28
C TRP A 284 10.52 16.51 -1.83
N GLN A 285 9.89 17.33 -0.98
CA GLN A 285 9.32 18.61 -1.40
C GLN A 285 10.40 19.58 -1.90
N GLN A 286 11.57 19.62 -1.25
CA GLN A 286 12.70 20.44 -1.65
C GLN A 286 13.28 20.02 -3.02
N ASP A 287 13.21 18.72 -3.34
CA ASP A 287 13.74 18.11 -4.56
C ASP A 287 12.76 18.16 -5.74
N LEU A 288 11.50 18.60 -5.55
CA LEU A 288 10.50 18.65 -6.61
C LEU A 288 10.99 19.46 -7.83
N LYS A 289 10.86 18.85 -9.01
CA LYS A 289 11.15 19.45 -10.33
C LYS A 289 9.87 19.67 -11.17
N GLY A 290 8.75 19.14 -10.69
CA GLY A 290 7.45 19.14 -11.33
C GLY A 290 6.38 18.83 -10.28
N PRO A 291 5.16 18.46 -10.70
CA PRO A 291 4.08 18.12 -9.78
C PRO A 291 4.45 16.98 -8.82
N GLY A 292 3.98 17.08 -7.59
CA GLY A 292 4.08 16.03 -6.58
C GLY A 292 2.79 15.22 -6.46
N VAL A 293 2.90 13.95 -6.11
CA VAL A 293 1.80 13.11 -5.61
C VAL A 293 2.16 12.67 -4.20
N LEU A 294 1.33 13.02 -3.23
CA LEU A 294 1.47 12.63 -1.83
C LEU A 294 0.30 11.73 -1.46
N THR A 295 0.57 10.56 -0.88
CA THR A 295 -0.49 9.76 -0.27
C THR A 295 -0.55 10.03 1.23
N LEU A 296 -1.73 9.87 1.83
CA LEU A 296 -1.95 9.90 3.28
C LEU A 296 -2.98 8.81 3.63
N GLY A 297 -2.92 8.21 4.81
CA GLY A 297 -3.97 7.27 5.26
C GLY A 297 -5.32 7.99 5.37
N GLN A 298 -5.30 9.16 6.01
CA GLN A 298 -6.51 9.96 6.26
C GLN A 298 -6.49 11.28 5.46
N PRO A 299 -7.65 11.81 5.06
CA PRO A 299 -7.75 13.03 4.26
C PRO A 299 -7.47 14.30 5.08
N LEU A 300 -7.08 15.36 4.36
CA LEU A 300 -7.02 16.72 4.90
C LEU A 300 -8.41 17.38 4.94
N PHE A 301 -8.49 18.60 5.49
CA PHE A 301 -9.73 19.39 5.62
C PHE A 301 -10.83 18.69 6.42
N GLN A 302 -10.41 17.88 7.39
CA GLN A 302 -11.31 17.28 8.36
C GLN A 302 -11.33 18.06 9.67
N LYS A 303 -12.43 17.93 10.39
CA LYS A 303 -12.50 18.37 11.78
C LYS A 303 -11.65 17.42 12.61
N ASP A 304 -11.28 17.87 13.80
CA ASP A 304 -10.74 16.98 14.82
C ASP A 304 -11.68 15.79 15.02
N GLY A 305 -11.06 14.62 15.04
CA GLY A 305 -11.68 13.39 15.50
C GLY A 305 -11.94 13.42 17.01
N ASP A 306 -12.50 12.35 17.52
CA ASP A 306 -12.81 12.20 18.94
C ASP A 306 -12.08 11.01 19.57
N PHE A 307 -12.40 10.69 20.83
CA PHE A 307 -11.75 9.61 21.57
C PHE A 307 -11.94 8.21 20.97
N ARG A 308 -12.79 8.06 19.95
CA ARG A 308 -13.03 6.80 19.25
C ARG A 308 -12.16 6.67 18.00
N ASP A 309 -11.85 7.80 17.39
CA ASP A 309 -11.18 7.86 16.10
C ASP A 309 -10.55 9.25 15.91
N HIS A 310 -9.22 9.30 15.94
CA HIS A 310 -8.46 10.53 15.78
C HIS A 310 -8.13 10.77 14.30
N SER A 311 -8.38 12.00 13.86
CA SER A 311 -7.95 12.49 12.56
C SER A 311 -6.55 13.09 12.64
N LEU A 312 -5.90 13.31 11.50
CA LEU A 312 -4.56 13.94 11.45
C LEU A 312 -4.52 15.32 12.14
N SER A 313 -5.62 16.06 12.18
CA SER A 313 -5.68 17.39 12.83
C SER A 313 -5.57 17.33 14.35
N ASN A 314 -5.85 16.17 14.98
CA ASN A 314 -5.61 15.96 16.41
C ASN A 314 -4.10 16.05 16.75
N PHE A 315 -3.22 15.76 15.79
CA PHE A 315 -1.75 15.84 15.91
C PHE A 315 -1.25 17.22 15.47
N LYS A 316 -1.58 18.25 16.24
CA LYS A 316 -1.46 19.67 15.84
C LYS A 316 -0.11 20.08 15.26
N GLN A 317 1.00 19.62 15.83
CA GLN A 317 2.35 19.99 15.37
C GLN A 317 2.67 19.37 14.01
N ASP A 318 2.40 18.09 13.87
CA ASP A 318 2.61 17.31 12.64
C ASP A 318 1.66 17.77 11.53
N TYR A 319 0.40 18.04 11.86
CA TYR A 319 -0.57 18.61 10.93
C TYR A 319 -0.10 19.98 10.41
N ALA A 320 0.38 20.86 11.30
CA ALA A 320 0.95 22.14 10.89
C ALA A 320 2.24 21.98 10.07
N ARG A 321 3.07 20.98 10.37
CA ARG A 321 4.28 20.67 9.59
C ARG A 321 3.93 20.21 8.17
N LEU A 322 2.88 19.39 8.03
CA LEU A 322 2.34 18.97 6.73
C LEU A 322 1.88 20.18 5.90
N TRP A 323 1.14 21.11 6.51
CA TRP A 323 0.72 22.34 5.84
C TRP A 323 1.92 23.16 5.34
N ARG A 324 2.97 23.29 6.14
CA ARG A 324 4.19 24.00 5.71
C ARG A 324 4.87 23.33 4.52
N VAL A 325 4.89 22.00 4.44
CA VAL A 325 5.40 21.28 3.25
C VAL A 325 4.61 21.70 2.01
N ILE A 326 3.27 21.69 2.09
CA ILE A 326 2.39 22.05 0.97
C ILE A 326 2.56 23.53 0.60
N GLU A 327 2.55 24.44 1.58
CA GLU A 327 2.72 25.88 1.38
C GLU A 327 4.08 26.21 0.73
N ARG A 328 5.16 25.55 1.17
CA ARG A 328 6.50 25.72 0.57
C ARG A 328 6.52 25.29 -0.88
N SER A 329 5.88 24.16 -1.22
CA SER A 329 5.78 23.71 -2.60
C SER A 329 5.05 24.72 -3.49
N LEU A 330 3.89 25.20 -3.02
CA LEU A 330 3.09 26.18 -3.75
C LEU A 330 3.79 27.54 -3.87
N ALA A 331 4.60 27.93 -2.88
CA ALA A 331 5.36 29.19 -2.89
C ALA A 331 6.68 29.09 -3.67
N GLY A 332 7.01 27.92 -4.22
CA GLY A 332 8.28 27.69 -4.89
C GLY A 332 9.50 27.74 -3.97
N GLN A 333 9.31 27.46 -2.68
CA GLN A 333 10.39 27.31 -1.70
C GLN A 333 10.98 25.89 -1.80
N ASN A 334 11.61 25.61 -2.94
CA ASN A 334 12.31 24.37 -3.26
C ASN A 334 13.61 24.66 -4.01
N SER A 335 14.38 23.63 -4.35
CA SER A 335 15.69 23.76 -5.02
C SER A 335 15.59 24.44 -6.39
N GLN A 336 14.46 24.32 -7.08
CA GLN A 336 14.21 24.92 -8.39
C GLN A 336 13.69 26.36 -8.31
N HIS A 337 13.37 26.87 -7.12
CA HIS A 337 12.75 28.17 -6.91
C HIS A 337 11.47 28.36 -7.76
N ARG A 338 10.67 27.30 -7.90
CA ARG A 338 9.47 27.28 -8.76
C ARG A 338 8.28 26.65 -8.03
N PRO A 339 7.08 27.22 -8.16
CA PRO A 339 5.90 26.62 -7.56
C PRO A 339 5.58 25.28 -8.21
N HIS A 340 5.20 24.30 -7.40
CA HIS A 340 4.76 22.98 -7.84
C HIS A 340 3.47 22.58 -7.12
N ASP A 341 2.50 22.08 -7.89
CA ASP A 341 1.27 21.50 -7.37
C ASP A 341 1.52 20.16 -6.71
N ILE A 342 0.76 19.84 -5.66
CA ILE A 342 0.76 18.53 -5.01
C ILE A 342 -0.65 17.96 -5.07
N LEU A 343 -0.80 16.82 -5.73
CA LEU A 343 -2.01 15.99 -5.64
C LEU A 343 -1.92 15.15 -4.36
N ILE A 344 -2.94 15.24 -3.51
CA ILE A 344 -3.03 14.44 -2.29
C ILE A 344 -4.09 13.36 -2.48
N LEU A 345 -3.69 12.10 -2.31
CA LEU A 345 -4.58 10.93 -2.37
C LEU A 345 -4.73 10.36 -0.96
N SER A 346 -5.96 10.04 -0.54
CA SER A 346 -6.23 9.55 0.82
C SER A 346 -7.45 8.64 0.89
N GLY A 347 -7.50 7.84 1.96
CA GLY A 347 -8.52 6.84 2.25
C GLY A 347 -9.39 7.15 3.47
N ASP A 348 -9.57 6.16 4.34
CA ASP A 348 -10.23 6.21 5.66
C ASP A 348 -11.76 6.44 5.67
N ILE A 349 -12.24 7.51 5.04
CA ILE A 349 -13.58 8.05 5.37
C ILE A 349 -14.78 7.42 4.65
N HIS A 350 -14.57 6.30 3.95
CA HIS A 350 -15.61 5.52 3.25
C HIS A 350 -16.49 6.32 2.27
N THR A 351 -15.97 7.44 1.74
CA THR A 351 -16.70 8.28 0.79
C THR A 351 -15.75 9.03 -0.14
N GLY A 352 -16.15 9.21 -1.39
CA GLY A 352 -15.40 10.02 -2.36
C GLY A 352 -15.55 11.50 -2.07
N ARG A 353 -14.43 12.22 -1.89
CA ARG A 353 -14.39 13.68 -1.76
C ARG A 353 -13.33 14.27 -2.66
N TYR A 354 -13.57 15.50 -3.06
CA TYR A 354 -12.63 16.31 -3.80
C TYR A 354 -12.58 17.69 -3.16
N ALA A 355 -11.37 18.20 -2.96
CA ALA A 355 -11.11 19.53 -2.45
C ALA A 355 -9.91 20.11 -3.20
N GLU A 356 -9.97 21.40 -3.48
CA GLU A 356 -8.85 22.17 -4.00
C GLU A 356 -8.50 23.25 -3.00
N ALA A 357 -7.20 23.45 -2.81
CA ALA A 357 -6.67 24.57 -2.06
C ALA A 357 -5.73 25.34 -2.97
N HIS A 358 -6.08 26.61 -3.17
CA HIS A 358 -5.27 27.53 -3.95
C HIS A 358 -4.51 28.41 -2.95
N GLY A 359 -3.20 28.50 -3.10
CA GLY A 359 -2.42 29.45 -2.30
C GLY A 359 -2.86 30.89 -2.62
N PRO A 360 -3.02 31.77 -1.62
CA PRO A 360 -3.12 33.19 -1.91
C PRO A 360 -1.73 33.66 -2.36
N PHE A 361 -1.54 33.96 -3.63
CA PHE A 361 -0.36 34.69 -4.08
C PHE A 361 -0.79 36.09 -4.53
N PRO A 362 -0.49 37.15 -3.78
CA PRO A 362 -0.26 38.46 -4.37
C PRO A 362 0.93 38.44 -5.35
#